data_AF-A0A1B9B1J9-F1
#
_entry.id   AF-A0A1B9B1J9-F1
#
_cell.length_a   1.000
_cell.length_b   1.000
_cell.length_c   1.000
_cell.angle_alpha   90.00
_cell.angle_beta   90.00
_cell.angle_gamma   90.00
#
_symmetry.space_group_name_H-M   'P 1'
#
loop_
_entity.id
_entity.type
_entity.pdbx_description
1 polymer ?
#
loop_
_entity_poly.entity_id
_entity_poly.type
_entity_poly.pdbx_seq_one_letter_code
_entity_poly.pdbx_strand_id
1 'polypeptide(L)'
;MANTLAYHETLELHELVAFASNALVGLKMKVRDVPNQELKNLYLTTIKVLERYIKELLQYFPRAPQREEDEREQPEASFFAGNLLGLTKTLIRNYSIAITETATPVLKKTLTNQLNGMIDLHSQVFNYMYKNNMYPAYDLSALIKNDVNNANRAIAKKY
;
A
#
# COMPACT_ATOMS: atom_id res chain seq x y z
N MET A 1 3.73 16.94 26.64
CA MET A 1 4.15 16.06 25.53
C MET A 1 3.33 16.46 24.30
N ALA A 2 3.89 16.37 23.10
CA ALA A 2 3.18 16.79 21.89
C ALA A 2 1.89 15.96 21.69
N ASN A 3 0.78 16.62 21.37
CA ASN A 3 -0.53 15.99 21.14
C ASN A 3 -0.70 15.48 19.69
N THR A 4 0.34 15.62 18.86
CA THR A 4 0.34 15.29 17.43
C THR A 4 1.50 14.36 17.10
N LEU A 5 1.33 13.49 16.11
CA LEU A 5 2.42 12.68 15.57
C LEU A 5 3.49 13.57 14.93
N ALA A 6 4.74 13.11 14.92
CA ALA A 6 5.76 13.71 14.07
C ALA A 6 5.45 13.44 12.59
N TYR A 7 5.96 14.29 11.70
CA TYR A 7 5.73 14.14 10.26
C TYR A 7 6.23 12.80 9.70
N HIS A 8 7.40 12.34 10.13
CA HIS A 8 7.93 11.05 9.66
C HIS A 8 7.07 9.87 10.16
N GLU A 9 6.59 9.89 11.40
CA GLU A 9 5.67 8.88 11.93
C GLU A 9 4.34 8.87 11.17
N THR A 10 3.86 10.05 10.75
CA THR A 10 2.68 10.19 9.92
C THR A 10 2.87 9.53 8.54
N LEU A 11 4.04 9.68 7.94
CA LEU A 11 4.37 9.05 6.66
C LEU A 11 4.54 7.53 6.77
N GLU A 12 5.13 7.04 7.86
CA GLU A 12 5.20 5.60 8.13
C GLU A 12 3.81 5.00 8.36
N LEU A 13 2.93 5.71 9.07
CA LEU A 13 1.54 5.32 9.26
C LEU A 13 0.80 5.25 7.92
N HIS A 14 1.00 6.24 7.04
CA HIS A 14 0.48 6.24 5.66
C HIS A 14 0.89 4.97 4.92
N GLU A 15 2.18 4.67 4.84
CA GLU A 15 2.69 3.53 4.09
C GLU A 15 2.15 2.19 4.62
N LEU A 16 2.10 2.02 5.94
CA LEU A 16 1.56 0.80 6.56
C LEU A 16 0.07 0.61 6.26
N VAL A 17 -0.73 1.66 6.42
CA VAL A 17 -2.19 1.60 6.25
C VAL A 17 -2.55 1.42 4.77
N ALA A 18 -1.90 2.16 3.87
CA ALA A 18 -2.11 2.02 2.43
C ALA A 18 -1.78 0.61 1.94
N PHE A 19 -0.64 0.05 2.37
CA PHE A 19 -0.23 -1.30 1.96
C PHE A 19 -1.14 -2.38 2.55
N ALA A 20 -1.44 -2.30 3.85
CA ALA A 20 -2.32 -3.27 4.53
C ALA A 20 -3.74 -3.26 3.95
N SER A 21 -4.28 -2.08 3.64
CA SER A 21 -5.62 -1.93 3.06
C SER A 21 -5.70 -2.56 1.67
N ASN A 22 -4.70 -2.33 0.82
CA ASN A 22 -4.62 -2.99 -0.49
C ASN A 22 -4.47 -4.51 -0.34
N ALA A 23 -3.61 -4.99 0.56
CA ALA A 23 -3.48 -6.42 0.81
C ALA A 23 -4.80 -7.05 1.27
N LEU A 24 -5.53 -6.38 2.17
CA LEU A 24 -6.83 -6.82 2.67
C LEU A 24 -7.86 -6.95 1.55
N VAL A 25 -7.97 -5.94 0.68
CA VAL A 25 -8.88 -6.00 -0.48
C VAL A 25 -8.53 -7.17 -1.39
N GLY A 26 -7.25 -7.37 -1.70
CA GLY A 26 -6.78 -8.47 -2.53
C GLY A 26 -7.10 -9.85 -1.94
N LEU A 27 -6.92 -10.04 -0.63
CA LEU A 27 -7.27 -11.28 0.06
C LEU A 27 -8.78 -11.54 0.02
N LYS A 28 -9.58 -10.51 0.32
CA LYS A 28 -11.05 -10.56 0.29
C LYS A 28 -11.61 -10.88 -1.10
N MET A 29 -10.96 -10.41 -2.17
CA MET A 29 -11.36 -10.73 -3.53
C MET A 29 -11.11 -12.20 -3.89
N LYS A 30 -10.05 -12.81 -3.36
CA LYS A 30 -9.59 -14.15 -3.78
C LYS A 30 -10.06 -15.29 -2.87
N VAL A 31 -10.43 -15.02 -1.62
CA VAL A 31 -10.69 -16.05 -0.60
C VAL A 31 -11.76 -17.07 -0.99
N ARG A 32 -12.72 -16.71 -1.85
CA ARG A 32 -13.75 -17.63 -2.35
C ARG A 32 -13.19 -18.68 -3.30
N ASP A 33 -12.16 -18.31 -4.06
CA ASP A 33 -11.55 -19.13 -5.11
C ASP A 33 -10.40 -20.01 -4.58
N VAL A 34 -10.08 -19.91 -3.28
CA VAL A 34 -9.03 -20.72 -2.65
C VAL A 34 -9.50 -22.19 -2.58
N PRO A 35 -8.82 -23.14 -3.25
CA PRO A 35 -9.36 -24.49 -3.47
C PRO A 35 -9.22 -25.41 -2.26
N ASN A 36 -8.22 -25.21 -1.42
CA ASN A 36 -7.93 -26.05 -0.26
C ASN A 36 -8.50 -25.41 1.02
N GLN A 37 -9.22 -26.18 1.84
CA GLN A 37 -9.90 -25.65 3.04
C GLN A 37 -8.94 -25.16 4.12
N GLU A 38 -7.80 -25.82 4.32
CA GLU A 38 -6.78 -25.39 5.27
C GLU A 38 -6.18 -24.04 4.84
N LEU A 39 -5.83 -23.92 3.56
CA LEU A 39 -5.35 -22.66 2.99
C LEU A 39 -6.43 -21.56 3.06
N LYS A 40 -7.69 -21.90 2.79
CA LYS A 40 -8.81 -20.96 2.92
C LYS A 40 -8.96 -20.47 4.36
N ASN A 41 -8.78 -21.34 5.36
CA ASN A 41 -8.78 -20.95 6.76
C ASN A 41 -7.62 -20.00 7.10
N LEU A 42 -6.44 -20.19 6.51
CA LEU A 42 -5.33 -19.23 6.63
C LEU A 42 -5.71 -17.88 6.02
N TYR A 43 -6.29 -17.84 4.82
CA TYR A 43 -6.77 -16.59 4.20
C TYR A 43 -7.78 -15.87 5.09
N LEU A 44 -8.78 -16.58 5.62
CA LEU A 44 -9.79 -16.03 6.53
C LEU A 44 -9.16 -15.49 7.82
N THR A 45 -8.15 -16.18 8.35
CA THR A 45 -7.40 -15.74 9.54
C THR A 45 -6.62 -14.47 9.24
N THR A 46 -5.88 -14.44 8.14
CA THR A 46 -5.13 -13.25 7.71
C THR A 46 -6.04 -12.05 7.49
N ILE A 47 -7.21 -12.23 6.87
CA ILE A 47 -8.20 -11.17 6.69
C ILE A 47 -8.61 -10.57 8.04
N LYS A 48 -8.97 -11.41 9.02
CA LYS A 48 -9.36 -10.95 10.37
C LYS A 48 -8.23 -10.22 11.09
N VAL A 49 -6.99 -10.72 10.97
CA VAL A 49 -5.80 -10.10 11.56
C VAL A 49 -5.54 -8.72 10.96
N LEU A 50 -5.59 -8.60 9.63
CA LEU A 50 -5.41 -7.31 8.96
C LEU A 50 -6.53 -6.32 9.28
N GLU A 51 -7.79 -6.75 9.33
CA GLU A 51 -8.89 -5.88 9.75
C GLU A 51 -8.67 -5.31 11.15
N ARG A 52 -8.19 -6.13 12.09
CA ARG A 52 -7.88 -5.69 13.44
C ARG A 52 -6.73 -4.68 13.44
N TYR A 53 -5.61 -5.00 12.80
CA TYR A 53 -4.43 -4.12 12.78
C TYR A 53 -4.71 -2.80 12.08
N ILE A 54 -5.45 -2.81 10.96
CA ILE A 54 -5.85 -1.56 10.30
C ILE A 54 -6.72 -0.72 11.25
N LYS A 55 -7.68 -1.32 11.97
CA LYS A 55 -8.50 -0.59 12.96
C LYS A 55 -7.66 0.02 14.08
N GLU A 56 -6.66 -0.70 14.58
CA GLU A 56 -5.72 -0.19 15.59
C GLU A 56 -4.93 1.01 15.05
N LEU A 57 -4.39 0.92 13.82
CA LEU A 57 -3.66 2.00 13.17
C LEU A 57 -4.54 3.22 12.88
N LEU A 58 -5.82 3.01 12.51
CA LEU A 58 -6.77 4.08 12.26
C LEU A 58 -7.00 5.00 13.46
N GLN A 59 -6.79 4.51 14.69
CA GLN A 59 -6.93 5.32 15.92
C GLN A 59 -5.89 6.45 16.03
N TYR A 60 -4.80 6.39 15.26
CA TYR A 60 -3.72 7.38 15.31
C TYR A 60 -3.88 8.51 14.28
N PHE A 61 -4.71 8.34 13.25
CA PHE A 61 -4.91 9.36 12.21
C PHE A 61 -5.48 10.69 12.72
N PRO A 62 -6.36 10.76 13.73
CA PRO A 62 -6.79 12.03 14.32
C PRO A 62 -5.64 12.84 14.96
N ARG A 63 -4.48 12.22 15.20
CA ARG A 63 -3.26 12.89 15.71
C ARG A 63 -2.32 13.34 14.58
N ALA A 64 -2.63 13.01 13.33
CA ALA A 64 -1.88 13.48 12.18
C ALA A 64 -2.32 14.91 11.79
N PRO A 65 -1.45 15.73 11.18
CA PRO A 65 -1.83 17.06 10.70
C PRO A 65 -2.92 16.97 9.62
N GLN A 66 -4.06 17.66 9.78
CA GLN A 66 -5.20 17.60 8.86
C GLN A 66 -5.79 18.99 8.53
N ARG A 67 -6.37 19.12 7.33
CA ARG A 67 -7.27 20.19 6.86
C ARG A 67 -8.53 19.55 6.24
N GLU A 68 -9.66 20.24 6.30
CA GLU A 68 -10.92 19.78 5.70
C GLU A 68 -10.99 20.15 4.22
N GLU A 69 -11.13 19.14 3.34
CA GLU A 69 -11.40 19.33 1.91
C GLU A 69 -12.29 18.21 1.35
N ASP A 70 -13.04 18.49 0.29
CA ASP A 70 -13.93 17.55 -0.40
C ASP A 70 -13.26 16.90 -1.61
N GLU A 71 -13.34 15.58 -1.72
CA GLU A 71 -12.82 14.84 -2.87
C GLU A 71 -13.85 13.85 -3.43
N ARG A 72 -13.78 13.63 -4.76
CA ARG A 72 -14.54 12.61 -5.49
C ARG A 72 -13.58 11.55 -5.98
N GLU A 73 -13.77 10.31 -5.56
CA GLU A 73 -12.88 9.18 -5.86
C GLU A 73 -13.51 8.15 -6.82
N GLN A 74 -12.68 7.42 -7.57
CA GLN A 74 -13.06 6.22 -8.35
C GLN A 74 -12.55 4.94 -7.65
N PRO A 75 -13.35 4.24 -6.84
CA PRO A 75 -12.84 3.29 -5.85
C PRO A 75 -12.19 2.02 -6.42
N GLU A 76 -12.66 1.51 -7.56
CA GLU A 76 -12.21 0.22 -8.08
C GLU A 76 -10.84 0.31 -8.79
N ALA A 77 -10.65 1.30 -9.65
CA ALA A 77 -9.38 1.49 -10.35
C ALA A 77 -8.24 1.86 -9.39
N SER A 78 -8.54 2.61 -8.32
CA SER A 78 -7.57 2.97 -7.28
C SER A 78 -6.97 1.76 -6.57
N PHE A 79 -7.76 0.69 -6.34
CA PHE A 79 -7.24 -0.54 -5.73
C PHE A 79 -6.18 -1.21 -6.63
N PHE A 80 -6.48 -1.42 -7.91
CA PHE A 80 -5.55 -2.10 -8.81
C PHE A 80 -4.26 -1.29 -9.02
N ALA A 81 -4.38 0.02 -9.17
CA ALA A 81 -3.22 0.91 -9.29
C ALA A 81 -2.39 0.93 -8.00
N GLY A 82 -3.04 1.02 -6.82
CA GLY A 82 -2.38 0.97 -5.53
C GLY A 82 -1.68 -0.37 -5.26
N ASN A 83 -2.29 -1.49 -5.67
CA ASN A 83 -1.66 -2.80 -5.58
C ASN A 83 -0.40 -2.90 -6.46
N LEU A 84 -0.46 -2.37 -7.68
CA LEU A 84 0.69 -2.32 -8.59
C LEU A 84 1.81 -1.40 -8.06
N LEU A 85 1.43 -0.25 -7.47
CA LEU A 85 2.37 0.67 -6.84
C LEU A 85 3.10 0.01 -5.65
N GLY A 86 2.35 -0.68 -4.78
CA GLY A 86 2.92 -1.42 -3.65
C GLY A 86 3.81 -2.59 -4.09
N LEU A 87 3.41 -3.31 -5.14
CA LEU A 87 4.21 -4.40 -5.71
C LEU A 87 5.55 -3.89 -6.24
N THR A 88 5.55 -2.81 -7.03
CA THR A 88 6.79 -2.24 -7.59
C THR A 88 7.74 -1.74 -6.50
N LYS A 89 7.23 -1.08 -5.43
CA LYS A 89 8.03 -0.72 -4.24
C LYS A 89 8.74 -1.94 -3.63
N THR A 90 8.00 -3.04 -3.44
CA THR A 90 8.55 -4.29 -2.87
C THR A 90 9.59 -4.94 -3.78
N LEU A 91 9.34 -4.99 -5.08
CA LEU A 91 10.30 -5.54 -6.04
C LEU A 91 11.60 -4.74 -6.05
N ILE A 92 11.52 -3.39 -6.08
CA ILE A 92 12.70 -2.51 -6.00
C ILE A 92 13.53 -2.83 -4.74
N ARG A 93 12.90 -2.93 -3.57
CA ARG A 93 13.60 -3.29 -2.32
C ARG A 93 14.28 -4.66 -2.41
N ASN A 94 13.61 -5.67 -2.99
CA ASN A 94 14.16 -7.01 -3.14
C ASN A 94 15.35 -7.05 -4.11
N TYR A 95 15.29 -6.30 -5.22
CA TYR A 95 16.43 -6.16 -6.13
C TYR A 95 17.62 -5.50 -5.44
N SER A 96 17.39 -4.45 -4.65
CA SER A 96 18.47 -3.79 -3.89
C SER A 96 19.17 -4.76 -2.94
N ILE A 97 18.43 -5.60 -2.22
CA ILE A 97 19.00 -6.65 -1.36
C ILE A 97 19.77 -7.69 -2.19
N ALA A 98 19.20 -8.19 -3.29
CA ALA A 98 19.87 -9.19 -4.12
C ALA A 98 21.20 -8.68 -4.72
N ILE A 99 21.27 -7.39 -5.06
CA ILE A 99 22.48 -6.75 -5.58
C ILE A 99 23.59 -6.71 -4.53
N THR A 100 23.28 -6.47 -3.25
CA THR A 100 24.28 -6.45 -2.17
C THR A 100 24.88 -7.83 -1.92
N GLU A 101 24.09 -8.89 -2.08
CA GLU A 101 24.52 -10.28 -1.87
C GLU A 101 25.24 -10.91 -3.08
N THR A 102 25.19 -10.27 -4.26
CA THR A 102 25.72 -10.86 -5.50
C THR A 102 27.22 -10.57 -5.69
N ALA A 103 28.06 -11.61 -5.69
CA ALA A 103 29.50 -11.50 -6.00
C ALA A 103 29.83 -11.65 -7.50
N THR A 104 28.99 -12.33 -8.28
CA THR A 104 29.23 -12.58 -9.72
C THR A 104 29.00 -11.31 -10.55
N PRO A 105 30.02 -10.76 -11.24
CA PRO A 105 29.92 -9.45 -11.91
C PRO A 105 28.82 -9.36 -12.98
N VAL A 106 28.67 -10.40 -13.79
CA VAL A 106 27.65 -10.42 -14.86
C VAL A 106 26.24 -10.44 -14.27
N LEU A 107 26.01 -11.22 -13.21
CA LEU A 107 24.72 -11.25 -12.52
C LEU A 107 24.43 -9.91 -11.85
N LYS A 108 25.41 -9.31 -11.15
CA LYS A 108 25.26 -7.98 -10.55
C LYS A 108 24.83 -6.94 -11.58
N LYS A 109 25.49 -6.90 -12.74
CA LYS A 109 25.12 -6.01 -13.85
C LYS A 109 23.68 -6.25 -14.33
N THR A 110 23.27 -7.50 -14.50
CA THR A 110 21.89 -7.85 -14.89
C THR A 110 20.87 -7.37 -13.87
N LEU A 111 21.09 -7.63 -12.58
CA LEU A 111 20.18 -7.21 -11.51
C LEU A 111 20.08 -5.68 -11.40
N THR A 112 21.20 -4.96 -11.56
CA THR A 112 21.18 -3.49 -11.59
C THR A 112 20.37 -2.94 -12.76
N ASN A 113 20.48 -3.54 -13.96
CA ASN A 113 19.67 -3.14 -15.10
C ASN A 113 18.17 -3.40 -14.86
N GLN A 114 17.83 -4.54 -14.26
CA GLN A 114 16.44 -4.88 -13.91
C GLN A 114 15.88 -3.95 -12.82
N LEU A 115 16.68 -3.59 -11.81
CA LEU A 115 16.32 -2.58 -10.81
C LEU A 115 15.97 -1.23 -11.46
N ASN A 116 16.79 -0.75 -12.40
CA ASN A 116 16.50 0.49 -13.13
C ASN A 116 15.18 0.40 -13.89
N GLY A 117 14.91 -0.72 -14.56
CA GLY A 117 13.61 -0.94 -15.22
C GLY A 117 12.43 -0.97 -14.24
N MET A 118 12.61 -1.49 -13.03
CA MET A 118 11.57 -1.45 -11.98
C MET A 118 11.33 -0.04 -11.44
N ILE A 119 12.37 0.81 -11.35
CA ILE A 119 12.25 2.22 -10.98
C ILE A 119 11.44 3.00 -12.04
N ASP A 120 11.72 2.75 -13.32
CA ASP A 120 10.95 3.35 -14.43
C ASP A 120 9.49 2.91 -14.40
N LEU A 121 9.24 1.61 -14.16
CA LEU A 121 7.88 1.09 -14.04
C LEU A 121 7.14 1.70 -12.85
N HIS A 122 7.78 1.80 -11.68
CA HIS A 122 7.20 2.45 -10.50
C HIS A 122 6.80 3.90 -10.81
N SER A 123 7.66 4.64 -11.50
CA SER A 123 7.41 6.02 -11.92
C SER A 123 6.19 6.13 -12.85
N GLN A 124 6.03 5.21 -13.80
CA GLN A 124 4.85 5.16 -14.67
C GLN A 124 3.56 4.91 -13.89
N VAL A 125 3.58 3.97 -12.93
CA VAL A 125 2.42 3.66 -12.09
C VAL A 125 2.06 4.85 -11.20
N PHE A 126 3.06 5.48 -10.57
CA PHE A 126 2.86 6.70 -9.78
C PHE A 126 2.23 7.81 -10.62
N ASN A 127 2.78 8.10 -11.80
CA ASN A 127 2.27 9.15 -12.69
C ASN A 127 0.84 8.87 -13.15
N TYR A 128 0.49 7.60 -13.41
CA TYR A 128 -0.88 7.20 -13.69
C TYR A 128 -1.81 7.51 -12.51
N MET A 129 -1.44 7.11 -11.29
CA MET A 129 -2.26 7.37 -10.10
C MET A 129 -2.41 8.87 -9.83
N TYR A 130 -1.32 9.62 -9.94
CA TYR A 130 -1.31 11.08 -9.74
C TYR A 130 -2.21 11.80 -10.75
N LYS A 131 -2.06 11.51 -12.05
CA LYS A 131 -2.88 12.09 -13.13
C LYS A 131 -4.38 11.82 -12.96
N ASN A 132 -4.74 10.70 -12.33
CA ASN A 132 -6.13 10.31 -12.11
C ASN A 132 -6.64 10.64 -10.70
N ASN A 133 -5.96 11.53 -9.95
CA ASN A 133 -6.34 11.94 -8.59
C ASN A 133 -6.48 10.77 -7.60
N MET A 134 -5.74 9.67 -7.82
CA MET A 134 -5.75 8.49 -6.93
C MET A 134 -4.68 8.59 -5.84
N TYR A 135 -3.72 9.50 -5.98
CA TYR A 135 -2.59 9.67 -5.07
C TYR A 135 -2.22 11.16 -4.94
N PRO A 136 -2.80 11.91 -3.99
CA PRO A 136 -2.54 13.33 -3.79
C PRO A 136 -1.16 13.56 -3.12
N ALA A 137 -0.07 13.25 -3.81
CA ALA A 137 1.29 13.19 -3.26
C ALA A 137 1.79 14.49 -2.59
N TYR A 138 1.27 15.64 -3.04
CA TYR A 138 1.70 16.96 -2.59
C TYR A 138 0.75 17.59 -1.55
N ASP A 139 -0.36 16.90 -1.23
CA ASP A 139 -1.30 17.31 -0.20
C ASP A 139 -1.37 16.24 0.88
N LEU A 140 -0.66 16.49 1.99
CA LEU A 140 -0.61 15.55 3.11
C LEU A 140 -2.00 15.32 3.75
N SER A 141 -2.86 16.34 3.78
CA SER A 141 -4.19 16.21 4.40
C SER A 141 -5.09 15.34 3.55
N ALA A 142 -5.09 15.55 2.23
CA ALA A 142 -5.79 14.70 1.28
C ALA A 142 -5.25 13.27 1.28
N LEU A 143 -3.92 13.09 1.35
CA LEU A 143 -3.28 11.77 1.41
C LEU A 143 -3.76 10.96 2.62
N ILE A 144 -3.73 11.59 3.81
CA ILE A 144 -4.21 11.00 5.06
C ILE A 144 -5.70 10.65 4.97
N LYS A 145 -6.53 11.55 4.47
CA LYS A 145 -7.97 11.31 4.33
C LYS A 145 -8.25 10.13 3.40
N ASN A 146 -7.54 10.06 2.27
CA ASN A 146 -7.61 8.96 1.32
C ASN A 146 -7.21 7.62 1.97
N ASP A 147 -6.18 7.59 2.81
CA ASP A 147 -5.81 6.37 3.56
C ASP A 147 -6.94 5.89 4.46
N VAL A 148 -7.54 6.80 5.23
CA VAL A 148 -8.66 6.50 6.14
C VAL A 148 -9.87 5.98 5.35
N ASN A 149 -10.21 6.63 4.23
CA ASN A 149 -11.29 6.22 3.34
C ASN A 149 -11.04 4.81 2.78
N ASN A 150 -9.86 4.57 2.24
CA ASN A 150 -9.48 3.29 1.63
C ASN A 150 -9.44 2.16 2.66
N ALA A 151 -8.92 2.42 3.86
CA ALA A 151 -8.92 1.48 4.97
C ALA A 151 -10.34 1.10 5.40
N ASN A 152 -11.22 2.09 5.58
CA ASN A 152 -12.61 1.84 5.95
C ASN A 152 -13.35 1.05 4.87
N ARG A 153 -13.11 1.33 3.58
CA ARG A 153 -13.67 0.54 2.47
C ARG A 153 -13.12 -0.88 2.44
N ALA A 154 -11.82 -1.07 2.68
CA ALA A 154 -11.19 -2.38 2.74
C ALA A 154 -11.80 -3.23 3.87
N ILE A 155 -12.04 -2.63 5.04
CA ILE A 155 -12.74 -3.28 6.16
C ILE A 155 -14.20 -3.59 5.80
N ALA A 156 -14.93 -2.65 5.21
CA ALA A 156 -16.35 -2.83 4.87
C ALA A 156 -16.59 -3.80 3.70
N LYS A 157 -15.58 -4.04 2.85
CA LYS A 157 -15.70 -4.95 1.70
C LYS A 157 -16.10 -6.35 2.16
N LYS A 158 -17.18 -6.88 1.57
CA LYS A 158 -17.66 -8.24 1.78
C LYS A 158 -16.78 -9.25 1.03
N TYR A 159 -16.68 -10.47 1.57
CA TYR A 159 -15.90 -11.58 1.03
C TYR A 159 -16.58 -12.92 1.33
#